data_AF-A0A8T5RHZ6-F1
#
_entry.id   AF-A0A8T5RHZ6-F1
#
_cell.length_a   1.000
_cell.length_b   1.000
_cell.length_c   1.000
_cell.angle_alpha   90.00
_cell.angle_beta   90.00
_cell.angle_gamma   90.00
#
_symmetry.space_group_name_H-M   'P 1'
#
loop_
_entity.id
_entity.type
_entity.pdbx_description
1 polymer ?
#
loop_
_entity_poly.entity_id
_entity_poly.type
_entity_poly.pdbx_seq_one_letter_code
_entity_poly.pdbx_strand_id
1 'polypeptide(L)'
;MQLNEKIGIYLDQIKQIKGVENAVLTQRDGNPIQSTGVWFSKDEIFNVSSATSAIFNVGIHLHPKDLKYILIEGKKAKILIAPLNSPIHNSLNRILESQGVLDDKHEFFIAITAQPNINLGGVFLQTSECLRKIKTSLITSGESFKPPLIQFNSQKVQNIIEGFNVKENEEIDFKLSPFSLSFSKPISSKLRKVLGNISVTIPDMKYAFVTIEGGFIASRLLKNFDANTEMLDKISAMSYSLFQTANRCAWLLKKMHAESILLDCQHSFQFIEGLGKAIFSTVIGKIRQKLGLIRLILPQFTNRINNLVKEASEIQDFHTFDIKRMLGELVIK
;
A
#
# COMPACT_ATOMS: atom_id res chain seq x y z
N MET A 1 -32.17 -13.10 10.84
CA MET A 1 -31.45 -11.88 10.44
C MET A 1 -30.49 -12.27 9.34
N GLN A 2 -30.57 -11.62 8.19
CA GLN A 2 -29.71 -11.96 7.04
C GLN A 2 -28.25 -11.64 7.38
N LEU A 3 -27.28 -12.39 6.83
CA LEU A 3 -25.85 -12.22 7.13
C LEU A 3 -25.39 -10.77 6.87
N ASN A 4 -25.84 -10.17 5.78
CA ASN A 4 -25.55 -8.78 5.41
C ASN A 4 -26.07 -7.76 6.43
N GLU A 5 -27.22 -7.99 7.05
CA GLU A 5 -27.75 -7.15 8.12
C GLU A 5 -26.86 -7.26 9.38
N LYS A 6 -26.41 -8.48 9.71
CA LYS A 6 -25.54 -8.72 10.87
C LYS A 6 -24.18 -8.05 10.71
N ILE A 7 -23.59 -8.17 9.52
CA ILE A 7 -22.35 -7.48 9.18
C ILE A 7 -22.57 -5.96 9.19
N GLY A 8 -23.70 -5.49 8.64
CA GLY A 8 -24.08 -4.07 8.63
C GLY A 8 -24.08 -3.45 10.02
N ILE A 9 -24.70 -4.11 11.01
CA ILE A 9 -24.71 -3.62 12.40
C ILE A 9 -23.29 -3.43 12.97
N TYR A 10 -22.39 -4.39 12.72
CA TYR A 10 -21.01 -4.27 13.21
C TYR A 10 -20.21 -3.21 12.47
N LEU A 11 -20.47 -3.02 11.17
CA LEU A 11 -19.88 -1.92 10.41
C LEU A 11 -20.38 -0.57 10.92
N ASP A 12 -21.68 -0.44 11.21
CA ASP A 12 -22.25 0.78 11.78
C ASP A 12 -21.63 1.12 13.15
N GLN A 13 -21.35 0.11 13.98
CA GLN A 13 -20.58 0.31 15.23
C GLN A 13 -19.18 0.87 14.97
N ILE A 14 -18.48 0.40 13.94
CA ILE A 14 -17.18 0.96 13.52
C ILE A 14 -17.35 2.41 13.06
N LYS A 15 -18.41 2.72 12.32
CA LYS A 15 -18.71 4.07 11.84
C LYS A 15 -19.02 5.07 12.96
N GLN A 16 -19.53 4.61 14.10
CA GLN A 16 -19.77 5.46 15.28
C GLN A 16 -18.47 5.86 16.02
N ILE A 17 -17.32 5.25 15.69
CA ILE A 17 -16.04 5.65 16.25
C ILE A 17 -15.71 7.08 15.78
N LYS A 18 -15.35 7.95 16.73
CA LYS A 18 -15.11 9.37 16.46
C LYS A 18 -14.10 9.56 15.32
N GLY A 19 -14.54 10.25 14.27
CA GLY A 19 -13.73 10.61 13.12
C GLY A 19 -13.55 9.52 12.07
N VAL A 20 -14.17 8.35 12.24
CA VAL A 20 -14.38 7.38 11.15
C VAL A 20 -15.41 7.94 10.18
N GLU A 21 -15.05 7.99 8.91
CA GLU A 21 -15.91 8.50 7.84
C GLU A 21 -16.66 7.36 7.16
N ASN A 22 -15.95 6.36 6.65
CA ASN A 22 -16.55 5.23 5.96
C ASN A 22 -15.86 3.92 6.37
N ALA A 23 -16.58 2.81 6.24
CA ALA A 23 -16.00 1.48 6.38
C ALA A 23 -16.60 0.52 5.36
N VAL A 24 -15.76 -0.32 4.75
CA VAL A 24 -16.19 -1.34 3.80
C VAL A 24 -15.51 -2.67 4.11
N LEU A 25 -16.31 -3.72 4.24
CA LEU A 25 -15.84 -5.11 4.27
C LEU A 25 -15.63 -5.58 2.84
N THR A 26 -14.43 -6.06 2.55
CA THR A 26 -13.99 -6.40 1.20
C THR A 26 -13.37 -7.80 1.17
N GLN A 27 -13.59 -8.51 0.08
CA GLN A 27 -12.93 -9.76 -0.24
C GLN A 27 -11.52 -9.53 -0.81
N ARG A 28 -10.65 -10.52 -0.69
CA ARG A 28 -9.27 -10.46 -1.18
C ARG A 28 -9.17 -10.16 -2.68
N ASP A 29 -10.17 -10.50 -3.47
CA ASP A 29 -10.26 -10.22 -4.91
C ASP A 29 -10.71 -8.78 -5.24
N GLY A 30 -11.08 -7.99 -4.23
CA GLY A 30 -11.55 -6.61 -4.38
C GLY A 30 -13.06 -6.44 -4.45
N ASN A 31 -13.84 -7.51 -4.28
CA ASN A 31 -15.30 -7.42 -4.26
C ASN A 31 -15.82 -6.88 -2.89
N PRO A 32 -16.63 -5.79 -2.88
CA PRO A 32 -17.25 -5.32 -1.64
C PRO A 32 -18.37 -6.27 -1.18
N ILE A 33 -18.39 -6.62 0.10
CA ILE A 33 -19.46 -7.42 0.73
C ILE A 33 -20.53 -6.51 1.32
N GLN A 34 -20.10 -5.58 2.17
CA GLN A 34 -20.99 -4.67 2.87
C GLN A 34 -20.22 -3.39 3.23
N SER A 35 -20.91 -2.26 3.26
CA SER A 35 -20.32 -0.96 3.55
C SER A 35 -21.22 -0.11 4.43
N THR A 36 -20.64 0.83 5.16
CA THR A 36 -21.34 1.89 5.90
C THR A 36 -20.62 3.23 5.71
N GLY A 37 -21.31 4.33 6.03
CA GLY A 37 -20.83 5.70 5.87
C GLY A 37 -21.43 6.43 4.67
N VAL A 38 -20.81 7.55 4.33
CA VAL A 38 -21.23 8.41 3.23
C VAL A 38 -20.34 8.13 2.02
N TRP A 39 -20.89 7.38 1.07
CA TRP A 39 -20.28 7.09 -0.22
C TRP A 39 -21.00 7.89 -1.30
N PHE A 40 -20.26 8.46 -2.26
CA PHE A 40 -20.81 9.21 -3.37
C PHE A 40 -21.49 8.30 -4.40
N SER A 41 -21.03 7.05 -4.54
CA SER A 41 -21.59 6.08 -5.48
C SER A 41 -21.21 4.64 -5.14
N LYS A 42 -21.90 3.67 -5.74
CA LYS A 42 -21.49 2.26 -5.70
C LYS A 42 -20.13 2.03 -6.36
N ASP A 43 -19.82 2.80 -7.42
CA ASP A 43 -18.54 2.73 -8.11
C ASP A 43 -17.39 3.18 -7.22
N GLU A 44 -17.60 4.16 -6.33
CA GLU A 44 -16.60 4.55 -5.34
C GLU A 44 -16.27 3.38 -4.39
N ILE A 45 -17.29 2.70 -3.87
CA ILE A 45 -17.12 1.53 -2.99
C ILE A 45 -16.30 0.46 -3.70
N PHE A 46 -16.67 0.12 -4.94
CA PHE A 46 -15.95 -0.89 -5.72
C PHE A 46 -14.50 -0.49 -6.01
N ASN A 47 -14.25 0.75 -6.42
CA ASN A 47 -12.91 1.25 -6.70
C ASN A 47 -12.01 1.21 -5.44
N VAL A 48 -12.56 1.56 -4.28
CA VAL A 48 -11.84 1.53 -3.00
C VAL A 48 -11.56 0.09 -2.59
N SER A 49 -12.54 -0.79 -2.70
CA SER A 49 -12.38 -2.22 -2.42
C SER A 49 -11.32 -2.86 -3.33
N SER A 50 -11.33 -2.57 -4.63
CA SER A 50 -10.33 -3.04 -5.58
C SER A 50 -8.93 -2.51 -5.26
N ALA A 51 -8.79 -1.20 -5.02
CA ALA A 51 -7.50 -0.59 -4.73
C ALA A 51 -6.92 -1.06 -3.39
N THR A 52 -7.77 -1.16 -2.35
CA THR A 52 -7.35 -1.64 -1.03
C THR A 52 -7.02 -3.13 -1.04
N SER A 53 -7.69 -3.95 -1.85
CA SER A 53 -7.31 -5.35 -2.11
C SER A 53 -5.92 -5.44 -2.73
N ALA A 54 -5.63 -4.66 -3.77
CA ALA A 54 -4.31 -4.64 -4.40
C ALA A 54 -3.21 -4.23 -3.40
N ILE A 55 -3.45 -3.18 -2.60
CA ILE A 55 -2.52 -2.75 -1.54
C ILE A 55 -2.31 -3.87 -0.51
N PHE A 56 -3.40 -4.50 -0.07
CA PHE A 56 -3.36 -5.56 0.94
C PHE A 56 -2.60 -6.79 0.44
N ASN A 57 -2.85 -7.22 -0.80
CA ASN A 57 -2.17 -8.34 -1.43
C ASN A 57 -0.65 -8.08 -1.55
N VAL A 58 -0.23 -6.88 -1.96
CA VAL A 58 1.20 -6.53 -1.96
C VAL A 58 1.77 -6.51 -0.54
N GLY A 59 1.00 -6.01 0.44
CA GLY A 59 1.38 -6.06 1.85
C GLY A 59 1.62 -7.49 2.35
N ILE A 60 0.76 -8.44 1.98
CA ILE A 60 0.95 -9.87 2.28
C ILE A 60 2.18 -10.41 1.56
N HIS A 61 2.44 -10.05 0.30
CA HIS A 61 3.66 -10.50 -0.38
C HIS A 61 4.93 -9.95 0.27
N LEU A 62 4.91 -8.71 0.77
CA LEU A 62 6.00 -8.11 1.53
C LEU A 62 6.19 -8.79 2.90
N HIS A 63 5.09 -9.14 3.59
CA HIS A 63 5.10 -9.71 4.94
C HIS A 63 4.13 -10.89 5.10
N PRO A 64 4.39 -12.07 4.49
CA PRO A 64 3.38 -13.14 4.32
C PRO A 64 2.79 -13.72 5.60
N LYS A 65 3.55 -13.68 6.70
CA LYS A 65 3.17 -14.24 8.00
C LYS A 65 3.14 -13.22 9.12
N ASP A 66 3.52 -11.98 8.84
CA ASP A 66 3.80 -10.97 9.87
C ASP A 66 2.82 -9.79 9.81
N LEU A 67 2.17 -9.52 8.67
CA LEU A 67 1.30 -8.35 8.49
C LEU A 67 0.09 -8.37 9.43
N LYS A 68 -0.08 -7.30 10.20
CA LYS A 68 -1.25 -7.07 11.07
C LYS A 68 -2.25 -6.12 10.43
N TYR A 69 -1.81 -4.97 9.95
CA TYR A 69 -2.64 -3.97 9.27
C TYR A 69 -1.75 -2.98 8.50
N ILE A 70 -2.38 -2.23 7.60
CA ILE A 70 -1.74 -1.18 6.80
C ILE A 70 -2.42 0.15 7.11
N LEU A 71 -1.64 1.18 7.41
CA LEU A 71 -2.10 2.56 7.58
C LEU A 71 -1.56 3.40 6.42
N ILE A 72 -2.43 4.16 5.77
CA ILE A 72 -2.06 5.12 4.73
C ILE A 72 -2.47 6.50 5.25
N GLU A 73 -1.53 7.43 5.31
CA GLU A 73 -1.77 8.79 5.78
C GLU A 73 -1.65 9.77 4.60
N GLY A 74 -2.59 10.71 4.55
CA GLY A 74 -2.54 11.85 3.64
C GLY A 74 -3.13 13.09 4.29
N LYS A 75 -3.04 14.23 3.60
CA LYS A 75 -3.41 15.55 4.17
C LYS A 75 -4.88 15.67 4.56
N LYS A 76 -5.78 15.04 3.79
CA LYS A 76 -7.24 15.22 3.94
C LYS A 76 -7.92 14.05 4.64
N ALA A 77 -7.30 12.87 4.67
CA ALA A 77 -7.85 11.67 5.27
C ALA A 77 -6.75 10.65 5.52
N LYS A 78 -7.10 9.61 6.28
CA LYS A 78 -6.29 8.43 6.47
C LYS A 78 -7.09 7.18 6.15
N ILE A 79 -6.41 6.12 5.75
CA ILE A 79 -7.01 4.84 5.37
C ILE A 79 -6.38 3.75 6.22
N LEU A 80 -7.18 2.95 6.89
CA LEU A 80 -6.78 1.75 7.62
C LEU A 80 -7.27 0.53 6.85
N ILE A 81 -6.37 -0.39 6.53
CA ILE A 81 -6.69 -1.69 5.92
C ILE A 81 -6.28 -2.76 6.92
N ALA A 82 -7.24 -3.57 7.38
CA ALA A 82 -6.98 -4.60 8.37
C ALA A 82 -7.68 -5.92 8.03
N PRO A 83 -6.98 -7.07 8.09
CA PRO A 83 -7.62 -8.37 7.92
C PRO A 83 -8.55 -8.69 9.08
N LEU A 84 -9.48 -9.61 8.85
CA LEU A 84 -10.33 -10.16 9.90
C LEU A 84 -9.62 -11.18 10.81
N ASN A 85 -8.29 -11.28 10.80
CA ASN A 85 -7.50 -12.36 11.41
C ASN A 85 -7.47 -12.41 12.94
N SER A 86 -8.33 -11.65 13.62
CA SER A 86 -8.40 -11.71 15.08
C SER A 86 -8.80 -13.12 15.55
N PRO A 87 -8.14 -13.67 16.59
CA PRO A 87 -8.54 -14.94 17.18
C PRO A 87 -9.95 -14.81 17.77
N ILE A 88 -10.83 -15.76 17.41
CA ILE A 88 -12.24 -15.72 17.83
C ILE A 88 -12.36 -16.26 19.25
N HIS A 89 -11.97 -17.53 19.42
CA HIS A 89 -11.82 -18.23 20.69
C HIS A 89 -10.80 -19.36 20.49
N ASN A 90 -9.93 -19.64 21.45
CA ASN A 90 -8.89 -20.68 21.30
C ASN A 90 -9.49 -22.07 21.02
N SER A 91 -10.61 -22.40 21.64
CA SER A 91 -11.33 -23.67 21.41
C SER A 91 -11.97 -23.72 20.02
N LEU A 92 -12.65 -22.65 19.61
CA LEU A 92 -13.32 -22.57 18.32
C LEU A 92 -12.33 -22.55 17.15
N ASN A 93 -11.21 -21.84 17.31
CA ASN A 93 -10.13 -21.83 16.32
C ASN A 93 -9.54 -23.24 16.15
N ARG A 94 -9.29 -23.99 17.24
CA ARG A 94 -8.82 -25.38 17.14
C ARG A 94 -9.80 -26.29 16.39
N ILE A 95 -11.10 -26.12 16.62
CA ILE A 95 -12.15 -26.88 15.91
C ILE A 95 -12.12 -26.51 14.42
N LEU A 96 -12.06 -25.22 14.08
CA LEU A 96 -12.02 -24.74 12.70
C LEU A 96 -10.72 -25.13 11.97
N GLU A 97 -9.59 -25.17 12.66
CA GLU A 97 -8.30 -25.69 12.15
C GLU A 97 -8.42 -27.19 11.86
N SER A 98 -9.01 -27.96 12.76
CA SER A 98 -9.19 -29.42 12.59
C SER A 98 -10.16 -29.79 11.47
N GLN A 99 -11.06 -28.86 11.11
CA GLN A 99 -12.02 -29.03 10.01
C GLN A 99 -11.48 -28.52 8.66
N GLY A 100 -10.24 -28.01 8.61
CA GLY A 100 -9.65 -27.46 7.38
C GLY A 100 -10.31 -26.17 6.90
N VAL A 101 -11.13 -25.50 7.73
CA VAL A 101 -11.88 -24.29 7.37
C VAL A 101 -10.99 -23.03 7.47
N LEU A 102 -9.90 -23.10 8.23
CA LEU A 102 -8.96 -21.99 8.45
C LEU A 102 -7.87 -21.88 7.37
N ASP A 103 -8.17 -22.24 6.12
CA ASP A 103 -7.14 -22.38 5.09
C ASP A 103 -6.75 -21.08 4.39
N ASP A 104 -7.46 -19.96 4.62
CA ASP A 104 -7.02 -18.68 4.06
C ASP A 104 -7.08 -17.55 5.08
N LYS A 105 -5.95 -17.32 5.75
CA LYS A 105 -5.77 -16.24 6.73
C LYS A 105 -5.93 -14.85 6.11
N HIS A 106 -6.41 -14.65 4.89
CA HIS A 106 -6.47 -13.30 4.29
C HIS A 106 -7.64 -13.08 3.32
N GLU A 107 -8.67 -13.91 3.39
CA GLU A 107 -9.80 -13.84 2.44
C GLU A 107 -10.63 -12.56 2.57
N PHE A 108 -10.75 -12.03 3.79
CA PHE A 108 -11.55 -10.85 4.08
C PHE A 108 -10.78 -9.81 4.88
N PHE A 109 -10.97 -8.55 4.52
CA PHE A 109 -10.39 -7.41 5.23
C PHE A 109 -11.36 -6.24 5.25
N ILE A 110 -11.15 -5.34 6.19
CA ILE A 110 -11.87 -4.07 6.27
C ILE A 110 -10.98 -2.94 5.74
N ALA A 111 -11.58 -2.02 5.00
CA ALA A 111 -10.99 -0.72 4.72
C ALA A 111 -11.81 0.36 5.43
N ILE A 112 -11.15 1.20 6.23
CA ILE A 112 -11.75 2.27 7.01
C ILE A 112 -11.12 3.60 6.58
N THR A 113 -11.93 4.58 6.24
CA THR A 113 -11.46 5.96 6.02
C THR A 113 -11.75 6.80 7.25
N ALA A 114 -10.82 7.66 7.63
CA ALA A 114 -10.95 8.52 8.79
C ALA A 114 -10.38 9.92 8.51
N GLN A 115 -10.81 10.88 9.33
CA GLN A 115 -10.30 12.25 9.31
C GLN A 115 -8.78 12.29 9.62
N PRO A 116 -8.05 13.32 9.12
CA PRO A 116 -6.58 13.36 9.18
C PRO A 116 -6.04 13.44 10.61
N ASN A 117 -6.78 14.04 11.54
CA ASN A 117 -6.36 14.20 12.94
C ASN A 117 -6.59 12.95 13.80
N ILE A 118 -7.14 11.87 13.22
CA ILE A 118 -7.47 10.65 13.95
C ILE A 118 -6.25 9.73 14.06
N ASN A 119 -6.14 9.08 15.21
CA ASN A 119 -5.16 8.03 15.46
C ASN A 119 -5.70 6.68 14.96
N LEU A 120 -5.26 6.25 13.77
CA LEU A 120 -5.71 4.99 13.19
C LEU A 120 -5.35 3.75 14.02
N GLY A 121 -4.26 3.78 14.80
CA GLY A 121 -3.94 2.70 15.72
C GLY A 121 -4.97 2.58 16.85
N GLY A 122 -5.47 3.71 17.34
CA GLY A 122 -6.58 3.75 18.30
C GLY A 122 -7.88 3.24 17.70
N VAL A 123 -8.21 3.65 16.48
CA VAL A 123 -9.37 3.13 15.74
C VAL A 123 -9.26 1.61 15.59
N PHE A 124 -8.13 1.09 15.13
CA PHE A 124 -7.92 -0.36 14.96
C PHE A 124 -8.21 -1.14 16.25
N LEU A 125 -7.70 -0.68 17.40
CA LEU A 125 -7.95 -1.32 18.70
C LEU A 125 -9.44 -1.31 19.07
N GLN A 126 -10.13 -0.19 18.87
CA GLN A 126 -11.57 -0.07 19.15
C GLN A 126 -12.42 -0.93 18.21
N THR A 127 -11.98 -1.13 16.97
CA THR A 127 -12.69 -1.99 16.00
C THR A 127 -12.47 -3.48 16.22
N SER A 128 -11.46 -3.89 16.98
CA SER A 128 -11.04 -5.31 17.11
C SER A 128 -12.17 -6.26 17.49
N GLU A 129 -13.06 -5.86 18.40
CA GLU A 129 -14.21 -6.66 18.80
C GLU A 129 -15.23 -6.81 17.66
N CYS A 130 -15.48 -5.73 16.91
CA CYS A 130 -16.35 -5.75 15.74
C CYS A 130 -15.79 -6.67 14.66
N LEU A 131 -14.48 -6.59 14.36
CA LEU A 131 -13.83 -7.47 13.39
C LEU A 131 -13.96 -8.95 13.76
N ARG A 132 -13.79 -9.28 15.05
CA ARG A 132 -14.00 -10.63 15.57
C ARG A 132 -15.46 -11.09 15.35
N LYS A 133 -16.44 -10.24 15.67
CA LYS A 133 -17.87 -10.56 15.49
C LYS A 133 -18.27 -10.71 14.02
N ILE A 134 -17.72 -9.89 13.12
CA ILE A 134 -17.89 -10.02 11.67
C ILE A 134 -17.34 -11.37 11.20
N LYS A 135 -16.10 -11.71 11.58
CA LYS A 135 -15.50 -13.00 11.23
C LYS A 135 -16.31 -14.19 11.74
N THR A 136 -16.73 -14.16 13.01
CA THR A 136 -17.59 -15.21 13.56
C THR A 136 -18.85 -15.36 12.73
N SER A 137 -19.49 -14.25 12.37
CA SER A 137 -20.73 -14.27 11.59
C SER A 137 -20.53 -14.89 10.20
N LEU A 138 -19.45 -14.51 9.50
CA LEU A 138 -19.07 -15.10 8.21
C LEU A 138 -18.87 -16.61 8.33
N ILE A 139 -18.06 -17.07 9.29
CA ILE A 139 -17.78 -18.50 9.47
C ILE A 139 -19.04 -19.28 9.84
N THR A 140 -19.85 -18.76 10.77
CA THR A 140 -21.08 -19.46 11.22
C THR A 140 -22.17 -19.52 10.15
N SER A 141 -22.10 -18.66 9.14
CA SER A 141 -23.12 -18.61 8.09
C SER A 141 -23.01 -19.75 7.08
N GLY A 142 -21.80 -20.31 6.89
CA GLY A 142 -21.54 -21.30 5.84
C GLY A 142 -21.70 -20.75 4.40
N GLU A 143 -21.95 -19.44 4.23
CA GLU A 143 -22.07 -18.83 2.91
C GLU A 143 -20.68 -18.66 2.28
N SER A 144 -20.45 -19.34 1.15
CA SER A 144 -19.31 -19.00 0.30
C SER A 144 -19.68 -17.73 -0.49
N PHE A 145 -19.05 -16.60 -0.18
CA PHE A 145 -19.09 -15.42 -1.04
C PHE A 145 -18.29 -15.71 -2.31
N LYS A 146 -18.87 -16.49 -3.23
CA LYS A 146 -18.30 -16.60 -4.57
C LYS A 146 -18.55 -15.26 -5.28
N PRO A 147 -17.53 -14.65 -5.90
CA PRO A 147 -17.75 -13.43 -6.65
C PRO A 147 -18.84 -13.70 -7.69
N PRO A 148 -19.80 -12.78 -7.88
CA PRO A 148 -20.76 -12.93 -8.95
C PRO A 148 -19.97 -13.04 -10.25
N LEU A 149 -20.21 -14.08 -11.04
CA LEU A 149 -19.65 -14.17 -12.39
C LEU A 149 -20.10 -12.92 -13.14
N ILE A 150 -19.17 -11.99 -13.37
CA ILE A 150 -19.45 -10.79 -14.15
C ILE A 150 -19.63 -11.24 -15.59
N GLN A 151 -20.87 -11.53 -15.98
CA GLN A 151 -21.22 -11.70 -17.37
C GLN A 151 -21.23 -10.32 -18.02
N PHE A 152 -20.13 -9.97 -18.66
CA PHE A 152 -20.12 -8.84 -19.58
C PHE A 152 -21.05 -9.18 -20.74
N ASN A 153 -22.03 -8.31 -21.01
CA ASN A 153 -22.79 -8.42 -22.24
C ASN A 153 -21.86 -8.23 -23.44
N SER A 154 -22.22 -8.80 -24.59
CA SER A 154 -21.44 -8.71 -25.83
C SER A 154 -21.05 -7.26 -26.18
N GLN A 155 -21.94 -6.30 -25.90
CA GLN A 155 -21.68 -4.87 -26.08
C GLN A 155 -20.53 -4.34 -25.20
N LYS A 156 -20.49 -4.67 -23.89
CA LYS A 156 -19.39 -4.26 -23.00
C LYS A 156 -18.09 -4.94 -23.38
N VAL A 157 -18.14 -6.21 -23.80
CA VAL A 157 -16.95 -6.93 -24.28
C VAL A 157 -16.39 -6.23 -25.52
N GLN A 158 -17.23 -5.86 -26.48
CA GLN A 158 -16.82 -5.08 -27.65
C GLN A 158 -16.23 -3.73 -27.28
N ASN A 159 -16.88 -2.96 -26.39
CA ASN A 159 -16.35 -1.67 -25.95
C ASN A 159 -14.99 -1.79 -25.25
N ILE A 160 -14.79 -2.86 -24.48
CA ILE A 160 -13.50 -3.15 -23.83
C ILE A 160 -12.45 -3.47 -24.91
N ILE A 161 -12.77 -4.35 -25.87
CA ILE A 161 -11.88 -4.72 -26.98
C ILE A 161 -11.52 -3.50 -27.85
N GLU A 162 -12.50 -2.66 -28.18
CA GLU A 162 -12.31 -1.41 -28.92
C GLU A 162 -11.45 -0.41 -28.13
N GLY A 163 -11.59 -0.37 -26.80
CA GLY A 163 -10.72 0.43 -25.93
C GLY A 163 -9.27 -0.07 -25.86
N PHE A 164 -9.02 -1.34 -26.15
CA PHE A 164 -7.67 -1.91 -26.31
C PHE A 164 -7.13 -1.78 -27.74
N ASN A 165 -7.98 -1.38 -28.70
CA ASN A 165 -7.56 -1.17 -30.07
C ASN A 165 -6.75 0.13 -30.13
N VAL A 166 -5.44 -0.03 -30.06
CA VAL A 166 -4.48 1.07 -30.17
C VAL A 166 -4.75 1.78 -31.48
N LYS A 167 -5.01 3.09 -31.44
CA LYS A 167 -5.07 3.91 -32.65
C LYS A 167 -3.66 3.92 -33.27
N GLU A 168 -3.39 3.03 -34.21
CA GLU A 168 -2.08 2.87 -34.85
C GLU A 168 -1.66 4.05 -35.75
N ASN A 169 -2.49 5.08 -35.93
CA ASN A 169 -2.29 6.13 -36.95
C ASN A 169 -2.19 7.57 -36.42
N GLU A 170 -2.03 7.78 -35.11
CA GLU A 170 -1.64 9.12 -34.63
C GLU A 170 -0.10 9.16 -34.60
N GLU A 171 0.53 9.92 -35.50
CA GLU A 171 1.92 10.37 -35.36
C GLU A 171 1.98 11.26 -34.11
N ILE A 172 2.01 10.61 -32.95
CA ILE A 172 2.22 11.25 -31.67
C ILE A 172 3.70 11.65 -31.67
N ASP A 173 3.94 12.94 -31.78
CA ASP A 173 5.26 13.54 -31.59
C ASP A 173 5.70 13.27 -30.14
N PHE A 174 6.33 12.11 -29.93
CA PHE A 174 6.80 11.65 -28.63
C PHE A 174 7.93 12.57 -28.17
N LYS A 175 7.58 13.65 -27.49
CA LYS A 175 8.50 14.30 -26.55
C LYS A 175 8.70 13.36 -25.37
N LEU A 176 9.53 12.34 -25.58
CA LEU A 176 10.13 11.55 -24.51
C LEU A 176 11.07 12.49 -23.76
N SER A 177 10.55 13.23 -22.78
CA SER A 177 11.43 13.74 -21.73
C SER A 177 11.97 12.52 -20.99
N PRO A 178 13.29 12.37 -20.81
CA PRO A 178 13.83 11.32 -19.97
C PRO A 178 13.30 11.55 -18.55
N PHE A 179 12.21 10.86 -18.19
CA PHE A 179 11.58 10.94 -16.88
C PHE A 179 12.42 10.25 -15.79
N SER A 180 13.65 9.81 -16.11
CA SER A 180 14.54 9.16 -15.15
C SER A 180 15.15 10.19 -14.19
N LEU A 181 14.65 10.24 -12.96
CA LEU A 181 15.36 10.89 -11.86
C LEU A 181 16.76 10.26 -11.74
N SER A 182 17.81 11.03 -12.05
CA SER A 182 19.19 10.57 -12.00
C SER A 182 19.93 11.20 -10.83
N PHE A 183 20.68 10.39 -10.07
CA PHE A 183 21.48 10.89 -8.96
C PHE A 183 22.95 11.05 -9.35
N SER A 184 23.47 12.28 -9.24
CA SER A 184 24.90 12.54 -9.39
C SER A 184 25.71 11.86 -8.27
N LYS A 185 26.99 11.56 -8.54
CA LYS A 185 27.89 10.94 -7.56
C LYS A 185 27.94 11.67 -6.21
N PRO A 186 27.96 13.04 -6.15
CA PRO A 186 27.86 13.78 -4.89
C PRO A 186 26.55 13.53 -4.14
N ILE A 187 25.39 13.55 -4.82
CA ILE A 187 24.09 13.34 -4.18
C ILE A 187 23.98 11.90 -3.67
N SER A 188 24.39 10.91 -4.45
CA SER A 188 24.43 9.50 -4.02
C SER A 188 25.31 9.28 -2.80
N SER A 189 26.42 10.03 -2.67
CA SER A 189 27.25 10.02 -1.47
C SER A 189 26.55 10.64 -0.26
N LYS A 190 25.89 11.80 -0.44
CA LYS A 190 25.08 12.44 0.63
C LYS A 190 23.94 11.53 1.07
N LEU A 191 23.21 10.91 0.14
CA LEU A 191 22.12 9.96 0.43
C LEU A 191 22.61 8.79 1.28
N ARG A 192 23.74 8.16 0.90
CA ARG A 192 24.34 7.08 1.70
C ARG A 192 24.71 7.53 3.12
N LYS A 193 25.25 8.74 3.28
CA LYS A 193 25.54 9.31 4.61
C LYS A 193 24.27 9.49 5.44
N VAL A 194 23.20 10.02 4.83
CA VAL A 194 21.90 10.18 5.52
C VAL A 194 21.34 8.83 5.95
N LEU A 195 21.33 7.83 5.07
CA LEU A 195 20.90 6.47 5.43
C LEU A 195 21.76 5.87 6.55
N GLY A 196 23.09 6.05 6.47
CA GLY A 196 24.02 5.63 7.53
C GLY A 196 23.69 6.23 8.88
N ASN A 197 23.38 7.53 8.93
CA ASN A 197 22.96 8.21 10.14
C ASN A 197 21.64 7.63 10.70
N ILE A 198 20.67 7.31 9.83
CA ILE A 198 19.42 6.64 10.26
C ILE A 198 19.75 5.32 10.96
N SER A 199 20.66 4.51 10.42
CA SER A 199 21.01 3.21 11.02
C SER A 199 21.67 3.32 12.39
N VAL A 200 22.40 4.41 12.64
CA VAL A 200 23.02 4.68 13.95
C VAL A 200 21.95 5.14 14.94
N THR A 201 21.04 6.02 14.51
CA THR A 201 19.96 6.57 15.36
C THR A 201 18.85 5.56 15.65
N ILE A 202 18.57 4.63 14.73
CA ILE A 202 17.53 3.59 14.86
C ILE A 202 18.22 2.22 14.98
N PRO A 203 18.45 1.71 16.21
CA PRO A 203 19.29 0.55 16.45
C PRO A 203 18.80 -0.74 15.77
N ASP A 204 17.48 -0.95 15.74
CA ASP A 204 16.79 -2.15 15.22
C ASP A 204 16.39 -2.05 13.75
N MET A 205 16.97 -1.12 12.99
CA MET A 205 16.73 -1.04 11.56
C MET A 205 17.29 -2.28 10.84
N LYS A 206 16.44 -2.97 10.05
CA LYS A 206 16.86 -4.12 9.23
C LYS A 206 17.52 -3.62 7.94
N TYR A 207 16.79 -2.80 7.20
CA TYR A 207 17.23 -2.16 5.96
C TYR A 207 16.50 -0.84 5.73
N ALA A 208 17.09 0.00 4.89
CA ALA A 208 16.48 1.22 4.38
C ALA A 208 16.94 1.48 2.94
N PHE A 209 16.05 1.99 2.10
CA PHE A 209 16.37 2.33 0.72
C PHE A 209 15.55 3.51 0.20
N VAL A 210 16.09 4.16 -0.83
CA VAL A 210 15.40 5.17 -1.64
C VAL A 210 15.22 4.58 -3.02
N THR A 211 14.00 4.60 -3.53
CA THR A 211 13.66 4.10 -4.87
C THR A 211 13.10 5.20 -5.74
N ILE A 212 13.30 5.07 -7.04
CA ILE A 212 12.75 5.97 -8.06
C ILE A 212 11.64 5.29 -8.86
N GLU A 213 11.14 5.98 -9.87
CA GLU A 213 10.15 5.46 -10.81
C GLU A 213 10.49 4.06 -11.31
N GLY A 214 9.50 3.16 -11.30
CA GLY A 214 9.68 1.74 -11.65
C GLY A 214 10.24 0.87 -10.52
N GLY A 215 10.56 1.43 -9.36
CA GLY A 215 11.06 0.68 -8.21
C GLY A 215 12.57 0.41 -8.24
N PHE A 216 13.34 1.13 -9.06
CA PHE A 216 14.80 1.03 -9.06
C PHE A 216 15.40 1.66 -7.80
N ILE A 217 16.34 0.95 -7.16
CA ILE A 217 17.01 1.43 -5.95
C ILE A 217 18.08 2.45 -6.32
N ALA A 218 17.93 3.68 -5.83
CA ALA A 218 18.94 4.74 -5.96
C ALA A 218 20.01 4.67 -4.86
N SER A 219 19.60 4.33 -3.64
CA SER A 219 20.50 4.19 -2.50
C SER A 219 19.91 3.20 -1.50
N ARG A 220 20.77 2.42 -0.84
CA ARG A 220 20.37 1.38 0.12
C ARG A 220 21.34 1.26 1.27
N LEU A 221 20.83 0.72 2.37
CA LEU A 221 21.59 0.35 3.55
C LEU A 221 21.01 -0.93 4.16
N LEU A 222 21.90 -1.86 4.48
CA LEU A 222 21.59 -3.16 5.09
C LEU A 222 22.37 -3.26 6.40
N LYS A 223 21.70 -3.53 7.51
CA LYS A 223 22.36 -3.60 8.84
C LYS A 223 22.33 -5.01 9.42
N ASN A 224 21.17 -5.67 9.36
CA ASN A 224 20.91 -7.00 9.95
C ASN A 224 19.94 -7.81 9.06
N PHE A 225 20.12 -7.75 7.75
CA PHE A 225 19.23 -8.38 6.78
C PHE A 225 20.03 -9.30 5.88
N ASP A 226 19.93 -10.62 6.11
CA ASP A 226 20.53 -11.69 5.30
C ASP A 226 19.80 -11.88 3.96
N ALA A 227 19.48 -10.79 3.28
CA ALA A 227 18.83 -10.86 1.99
C ALA A 227 19.84 -10.61 0.89
N ASN A 228 19.80 -11.49 -0.10
CA ASN A 228 20.48 -11.29 -1.38
C ASN A 228 19.99 -9.98 -2.02
N THR A 229 20.85 -9.31 -2.81
CA THR A 229 20.53 -8.06 -3.51
C THR A 229 19.23 -8.17 -4.30
N GLU A 230 19.00 -9.31 -4.95
CA GLU A 230 17.79 -9.59 -5.74
C GLU A 230 16.49 -9.51 -4.91
N MET A 231 16.52 -9.95 -3.65
CA MET A 231 15.35 -9.89 -2.77
C MET A 231 15.03 -8.43 -2.41
N LEU A 232 16.05 -7.59 -2.22
CA LEU A 232 15.85 -6.17 -1.94
C LEU A 232 15.26 -5.45 -3.15
N ASP A 233 15.67 -5.81 -4.37
CA ASP A 233 15.10 -5.24 -5.60
C ASP A 233 13.62 -5.61 -5.75
N LYS A 234 13.24 -6.86 -5.43
CA LYS A 234 11.83 -7.28 -5.38
C LYS A 234 11.03 -6.49 -4.34
N ILE A 235 11.58 -6.34 -3.12
CA ILE A 235 10.96 -5.55 -2.05
C ILE A 235 10.81 -4.08 -2.48
N SER A 236 11.81 -3.52 -3.14
CA SER A 236 11.82 -2.15 -3.66
C SER A 236 10.71 -1.93 -4.68
N ALA A 237 10.61 -2.82 -5.68
CA ALA A 237 9.55 -2.78 -6.69
C ALA A 237 8.16 -2.92 -6.08
N MET A 238 7.97 -3.87 -5.16
CA MET A 238 6.71 -4.06 -4.45
C MET A 238 6.34 -2.85 -3.58
N SER A 239 7.30 -2.27 -2.84
CA SER A 239 7.07 -1.09 -2.00
C SER A 239 6.66 0.12 -2.84
N TYR A 240 7.30 0.30 -4.01
CA TYR A 240 6.95 1.35 -4.96
C TYR A 240 5.55 1.16 -5.53
N SER A 241 5.23 -0.07 -5.98
CA SER A 241 3.91 -0.41 -6.50
C SER A 241 2.81 -0.21 -5.44
N LEU A 242 3.05 -0.64 -4.20
CA LEU A 242 2.12 -0.44 -3.08
C LEU A 242 1.85 1.06 -2.88
N PHE A 243 2.90 1.88 -2.86
CA PHE A 243 2.77 3.32 -2.67
C PHE A 243 1.99 3.99 -3.80
N GLN A 244 2.26 3.63 -5.06
CA GLN A 244 1.52 4.17 -6.21
C GLN A 244 0.03 3.80 -6.17
N THR A 245 -0.29 2.55 -5.84
CA THR A 245 -1.68 2.10 -5.69
C THR A 245 -2.38 2.81 -4.53
N ALA A 246 -1.70 2.99 -3.40
CA ALA A 246 -2.20 3.77 -2.27
C ALA A 246 -2.44 5.24 -2.63
N ASN A 247 -1.55 5.85 -3.40
CA ASN A 247 -1.69 7.21 -3.89
C ASN A 247 -2.92 7.35 -4.81
N ARG A 248 -3.13 6.39 -5.72
CA ARG A 248 -4.34 6.33 -6.56
C ARG A 248 -5.60 6.15 -5.72
N CYS A 249 -5.58 5.26 -4.72
CA CYS A 249 -6.69 5.06 -3.80
C CYS A 249 -7.05 6.35 -3.05
N ALA A 250 -6.05 7.04 -2.49
CA ALA A 250 -6.21 8.32 -1.81
C ALA A 250 -6.77 9.42 -2.74
N TRP A 251 -6.35 9.43 -4.01
CA TRP A 251 -6.86 10.35 -5.02
C TRP A 251 -8.33 10.09 -5.32
N LEU A 252 -8.73 8.84 -5.47
CA LEU A 252 -10.11 8.46 -5.74
C LEU A 252 -11.04 8.83 -4.57
N LEU A 253 -10.61 8.58 -3.33
CA LEU A 253 -11.39 8.83 -2.12
C LEU A 253 -11.56 10.32 -1.78
N LYS A 254 -10.47 11.10 -1.82
CA LYS A 254 -10.45 12.47 -1.25
C LYS A 254 -9.73 13.50 -2.10
N LYS A 255 -9.35 13.17 -3.34
CA LYS A 255 -8.54 14.05 -4.20
C LYS A 255 -7.31 14.55 -3.43
N MET A 256 -6.58 13.58 -2.85
CA MET A 256 -5.36 13.81 -2.09
C MET A 256 -4.28 12.81 -2.52
N HIS A 257 -3.04 13.10 -2.14
CA HIS A 257 -1.93 12.17 -2.28
C HIS A 257 -1.64 11.45 -0.95
N ALA A 258 -1.19 10.21 -1.06
CA ALA A 258 -0.60 9.51 0.08
C ALA A 258 0.76 10.15 0.41
N GLU A 259 0.99 10.43 1.69
CA GLU A 259 2.26 10.96 2.18
C GLU A 259 3.12 9.86 2.79
N SER A 260 2.50 9.02 3.61
CA SER A 260 3.18 7.91 4.28
C SER A 260 2.31 6.67 4.34
N ILE A 261 2.96 5.52 4.40
CA ILE A 261 2.34 4.21 4.60
C ILE A 261 3.11 3.50 5.70
N LEU A 262 2.38 2.94 6.66
CA LEU A 262 2.89 2.09 7.71
C LEU A 262 2.27 0.70 7.57
N LEU A 263 3.10 -0.30 7.28
CA LEU A 263 2.71 -1.70 7.42
C LEU A 263 3.13 -2.14 8.82
N ASP A 264 2.13 -2.33 9.68
CA ASP A 264 2.37 -2.86 11.02
C ASP A 264 2.44 -4.38 10.98
N CYS A 265 3.54 -4.96 11.44
CA CYS A 265 3.75 -6.40 11.47
C CYS A 265 3.86 -6.91 12.91
N GLN A 266 3.91 -8.22 13.17
CA GLN A 266 4.06 -8.75 14.53
C GLN A 266 5.42 -8.39 15.13
N HIS A 267 6.49 -8.45 14.33
CA HIS A 267 7.87 -8.23 14.82
C HIS A 267 8.58 -7.01 14.25
N SER A 268 8.00 -6.36 13.24
CA SER A 268 8.59 -5.16 12.64
C SER A 268 7.54 -4.14 12.18
N PHE A 269 8.01 -2.95 11.85
CA PHE A 269 7.28 -1.92 11.14
C PHE A 269 7.97 -1.68 9.80
N GLN A 270 7.21 -1.60 8.71
CA GLN A 270 7.70 -1.03 7.47
C GLN A 270 7.08 0.35 7.27
N PHE A 271 7.91 1.36 7.06
CA PHE A 271 7.50 2.71 6.68
C PHE A 271 7.82 2.92 5.20
N ILE A 272 6.89 3.50 4.47
CA ILE A 272 7.08 3.93 3.08
C ILE A 272 6.61 5.39 3.00
N GLU A 273 7.55 6.30 2.74
CA GLU A 273 7.35 7.74 2.70
C GLU A 273 7.46 8.24 1.26
N GLY A 274 6.52 9.08 0.84
CA GLY A 274 6.51 9.71 -0.48
C GLY A 274 7.51 10.86 -0.57
N LEU A 275 8.34 10.84 -1.62
CA LEU A 275 9.36 11.85 -1.91
C LEU A 275 9.17 12.40 -3.33
N GLY A 276 7.94 12.78 -3.68
CA GLY A 276 7.60 13.20 -5.05
C GLY A 276 7.63 12.02 -6.03
N LYS A 277 8.61 12.00 -6.94
CA LYS A 277 8.81 10.91 -7.91
C LYS A 277 9.53 9.68 -7.33
N ALA A 278 10.00 9.78 -6.09
CA ALA A 278 10.71 8.73 -5.37
C ALA A 278 9.92 8.29 -4.13
N ILE A 279 10.29 7.15 -3.56
CA ILE A 279 9.88 6.77 -2.21
C ILE A 279 11.11 6.49 -1.35
N PHE A 280 10.96 6.69 -0.05
CA PHE A 280 11.88 6.17 0.95
C PHE A 280 11.18 5.07 1.73
N SER A 281 11.82 3.92 1.86
CA SER A 281 11.27 2.77 2.59
C SER A 281 12.28 2.24 3.59
N THR A 282 11.80 1.89 4.78
CA THR A 282 12.64 1.33 5.85
C THR A 282 11.86 0.29 6.65
N VAL A 283 12.56 -0.75 7.09
CA VAL A 283 12.02 -1.75 8.02
C VAL A 283 12.77 -1.72 9.34
N ILE A 284 12.01 -1.62 10.43
CA ILE A 284 12.51 -1.46 11.79
C ILE A 284 11.90 -2.53 12.68
N GLY A 285 12.71 -3.24 13.45
CA GLY A 285 12.26 -4.21 14.45
C GLY A 285 11.55 -3.55 15.64
N LYS A 286 10.63 -4.30 16.27
CA LYS A 286 9.87 -3.81 17.44
C LYS A 286 10.56 -3.98 18.79
N ILE A 287 11.72 -4.64 18.84
CA ILE A 287 12.32 -5.11 20.09
C ILE A 287 12.78 -3.94 20.96
N ARG A 288 13.43 -2.93 20.35
CA ARG A 288 14.10 -1.85 21.09
C ARG A 288 13.42 -0.48 21.03
N GLN A 289 12.41 -0.27 20.19
CA GLN A 289 11.82 1.05 19.98
C GLN A 289 10.29 1.05 19.90
N LYS A 290 9.68 2.00 20.62
CA LYS A 290 8.23 2.27 20.54
C LYS A 290 7.92 3.02 19.24
N LEU A 291 6.80 2.67 18.60
CA LEU A 291 6.31 3.28 17.35
C LEU A 291 6.28 4.82 17.39
N GLY A 292 5.84 5.40 18.50
CA GLY A 292 5.74 6.85 18.67
C GLY A 292 7.10 7.57 18.56
N LEU A 293 8.18 6.95 19.06
CA LEU A 293 9.52 7.53 18.96
C LEU A 293 10.04 7.48 17.51
N ILE A 294 9.80 6.35 16.82
CA ILE A 294 10.17 6.22 15.40
C ILE A 294 9.46 7.29 14.58
N ARG A 295 8.15 7.49 14.79
CA ARG A 295 7.35 8.51 14.11
C ARG A 295 7.79 9.95 14.41
N LEU A 296 8.47 10.19 15.53
CA LEU A 296 9.05 11.49 15.85
C LEU A 296 10.38 11.73 15.12
N ILE A 297 11.21 10.70 15.02
CA ILE A 297 12.58 10.79 14.49
C ILE A 297 12.60 10.72 12.95
N LEU A 298 11.83 9.79 12.37
CA LEU A 298 11.86 9.47 10.94
C LEU A 298 11.61 10.70 10.03
N PRO A 299 10.64 11.59 10.33
CA PRO A 299 10.37 12.75 9.48
C PRO A 299 11.57 13.69 9.27
N GLN A 300 12.46 13.80 10.28
CA GLN A 300 13.65 14.64 10.16
C GLN A 300 14.60 14.11 9.08
N PHE A 301 14.73 12.79 8.98
CA PHE A 301 15.52 12.14 7.95
C PHE A 301 14.82 12.16 6.60
N THR A 302 13.52 11.87 6.57
CA THR A 302 12.70 11.93 5.34
C THR A 302 12.80 13.30 4.69
N ASN A 303 12.73 14.40 5.46
CA ASN A 303 12.90 15.76 4.94
C ASN A 303 14.28 16.00 4.32
N ARG A 304 15.35 15.48 4.93
CA ARG A 304 16.71 15.58 4.37
C ARG A 304 16.84 14.79 3.06
N ILE A 305 16.25 13.60 3.00
CA ILE A 305 16.23 12.79 1.77
C ILE A 305 15.41 13.50 0.69
N ASN A 306 14.26 14.06 1.05
CA ASN A 306 13.39 14.81 0.12
C ASN A 306 14.13 15.98 -0.53
N ASN A 307 14.89 16.75 0.24
CA ASN A 307 15.67 17.86 -0.30
C ASN A 307 16.73 17.38 -1.30
N LEU A 308 17.41 16.26 -1.02
CA LEU A 308 18.38 15.67 -1.95
C LEU A 308 17.72 15.13 -3.23
N VAL A 309 16.50 14.58 -3.12
CA VAL A 309 15.70 14.13 -4.27
C VAL A 309 15.28 15.32 -5.14
N LYS A 310 14.91 16.45 -4.52
CA LYS A 310 14.60 17.70 -5.24
C LYS A 310 15.83 18.26 -5.94
N GLU A 311 16.98 18.34 -5.26
CA GLU A 311 18.26 18.73 -5.86
C GLU A 311 18.60 17.84 -7.08
N ALA A 312 18.37 16.52 -6.98
CA ALA A 312 18.60 15.60 -8.09
C ALA A 312 17.62 15.79 -9.27
N SER A 313 16.42 16.28 -8.99
CA SER A 313 15.40 16.55 -10.02
C SER A 313 15.72 17.82 -10.81
N GLU A 314 16.38 18.80 -10.18
CA GLU A 314 16.77 20.07 -10.81
C GLU A 314 18.02 19.95 -11.71
N ILE A 315 18.88 18.95 -11.47
CA ILE A 315 20.10 18.68 -12.26
C ILE A 315 19.77 18.03 -13.62
N GLN A 316 18.49 17.77 -13.93
CA GLN A 316 18.10 17.30 -15.26
C GLN A 316 18.32 18.43 -16.29
N ASP A 317 19.52 18.49 -16.85
CA ASP A 317 19.73 19.13 -18.14
C ASP A 317 18.79 18.47 -19.15
N PHE A 318 17.89 19.25 -19.73
CA PHE A 318 17.01 18.84 -20.81
C PHE A 318 17.86 18.56 -22.07
N HIS A 319 18.62 17.47 -22.07
CA HIS A 319 19.12 16.91 -23.30
C HIS A 319 17.94 16.22 -23.99
N THR A 320 17.44 16.88 -25.04
CA THR A 320 16.52 16.28 -26.00
C THR A 320 17.09 14.93 -26.44
N PHE A 321 16.37 13.87 -26.11
CA PHE A 321 16.75 12.51 -26.43
C PHE A 321 16.69 12.32 -27.96
N ASP A 322 17.84 12.36 -28.63
CA ASP A 322 17.92 12.17 -30.08
C ASP A 322 18.05 10.67 -30.41
N ILE A 323 16.91 10.07 -30.75
CA ILE A 323 16.79 8.66 -31.15
C ILE A 323 17.73 8.32 -32.32
N LYS A 324 17.98 9.27 -33.25
CA LYS A 324 18.86 9.03 -34.40
C LYS A 324 20.31 8.86 -33.97
N ARG A 325 20.74 9.62 -32.97
CA ARG A 325 22.10 9.52 -32.44
C ARG A 325 22.34 8.19 -31.72
N MET A 326 21.36 7.72 -30.94
CA MET A 326 21.49 6.45 -30.21
C MET A 326 21.46 5.22 -31.14
N LEU A 327 20.60 5.25 -32.16
CA LEU A 327 20.57 4.21 -33.20
C LEU A 327 21.85 4.25 -34.04
N GLY A 328 22.38 5.44 -34.36
CA GLY A 328 23.68 5.58 -35.02
C GLY A 328 24.83 4.98 -34.20
N GLU A 329 24.84 5.18 -32.88
CA GLU A 329 25.86 4.61 -31.98
C GLU A 329 25.71 3.08 -31.79
N LEU A 330 24.50 2.53 -31.92
CA LEU A 330 24.25 1.08 -31.88
C LEU A 330 24.59 0.36 -33.20
N VAL A 331 24.40 1.02 -34.35
CA VAL A 331 24.66 0.46 -35.69
C VAL A 331 26.15 0.48 -36.04
N ILE A 332 26.97 1.30 -35.35
CA ILE A 332 28.41 1.43 -35.57
C ILE A 332 29.24 0.43 -34.71
N LYS A 333 28.61 -0.56 -34.07
CA LYS A 333 29.33 -1.66 -33.41
C LYS A 333 29.25 -2.98 -34.14
#